data_AF-A0A517YL14-F1
#
_entry.id   AF-A0A517YL14-F1
#
_cell.length_a   1.000
_cell.length_b   1.000
_cell.length_c   1.000
_cell.angle_alpha   90.00
_cell.angle_beta   90.00
_cell.angle_gamma   90.00
#
_symmetry.space_group_name_H-M   'P 1'
#
loop_
_entity.id
_entity.type
_entity.pdbx_description
1 polymer ?
#
loop_
_entity_poly.entity_id
_entity_poly.type
_entity_poly.pdbx_seq_one_letter_code
_entity_poly.pdbx_strand_id
1 'polypeptide(L)'
;MKESPPHEPDGVPRTGRIAAIDYGSVRIGVAITDPEQKFASPLENYSRRSEPKDAEWLQQLVQSERIVGLVIGLPLHTSGTESQKSAEVRKFAAWLAPLVKVPIALFDERFTTSQANELMAEAGLSTKQRKERRDKIAAHVLLLSYLDSSRTLNSPTTLE
;
A
#
# COMPACT_ATOMS: atom_id res chain seq x y z
N MET A 1 5.80 -15.50 -30.05
CA MET A 1 5.16 -14.34 -29.37
C MET A 1 4.89 -14.80 -27.96
N LYS A 2 5.50 -14.18 -26.96
CA LYS A 2 5.37 -14.63 -25.57
C LYS A 2 3.96 -14.29 -25.09
N GLU A 3 3.22 -15.30 -24.69
CA GLU A 3 1.92 -15.18 -24.05
C GLU A 3 2.07 -14.30 -22.80
N SER A 4 1.25 -13.25 -22.72
CA SER A 4 1.13 -12.43 -21.53
C SER A 4 0.58 -13.30 -20.39
N PRO A 5 1.18 -13.29 -19.19
CA PRO A 5 0.71 -14.12 -18.09
C PRO A 5 -0.71 -13.69 -17.64
N PRO A 6 -1.47 -14.62 -17.03
CA PRO A 6 -2.87 -14.42 -16.68
C PRO A 6 -3.04 -13.32 -15.62
N HIS A 7 -4.08 -12.52 -15.79
CA HIS A 7 -4.47 -11.34 -14.99
C HIS A 7 -3.84 -11.24 -13.59
N GLU A 8 -2.77 -10.44 -13.48
CA GLU A 8 -2.27 -9.90 -12.22
C GLU A 8 -3.15 -8.71 -11.84
N PRO A 9 -3.68 -8.63 -10.60
CA PRO A 9 -4.32 -7.41 -10.14
C PRO A 9 -3.29 -6.28 -10.22
N ASP A 10 -3.58 -5.25 -11.02
CA ASP A 10 -2.85 -3.98 -11.12
C ASP A 10 -1.36 -4.05 -11.55
N GLY A 11 -0.88 -5.21 -12.03
CA GLY A 11 0.47 -5.40 -12.61
C GLY A 11 1.64 -5.47 -11.62
N VAL A 12 1.35 -5.62 -10.31
CA VAL A 12 2.37 -5.81 -9.28
C VAL A 12 2.83 -7.29 -9.25
N PRO A 13 4.14 -7.58 -9.30
CA PRO A 13 4.63 -8.96 -9.32
C PRO A 13 4.25 -9.76 -8.07
N ARG A 14 3.99 -11.05 -8.24
CA ARG A 14 3.61 -11.99 -7.16
C ARG A 14 4.80 -12.55 -6.36
N THR A 15 6.02 -12.22 -6.75
CA THR A 15 7.26 -12.59 -6.06
C THR A 15 8.22 -11.43 -6.08
N GLY A 16 9.12 -11.37 -5.09
CA GLY A 16 9.95 -10.21 -4.83
C GLY A 16 9.28 -9.30 -3.82
N ARG A 17 10.08 -8.44 -3.18
CA ARG A 17 9.60 -7.54 -2.14
C ARG A 17 8.70 -6.48 -2.74
N ILE A 18 7.49 -6.33 -2.22
CA ILE A 18 6.63 -5.18 -2.53
C ILE A 18 6.56 -4.25 -1.32
N ALA A 19 6.20 -2.99 -1.56
CA ALA A 19 6.01 -2.02 -0.49
C ALA A 19 4.64 -1.36 -0.57
N ALA A 20 4.03 -1.15 0.59
CA ALA A 20 2.85 -0.31 0.72
C ALA A 20 3.24 1.11 1.14
N ILE A 21 2.57 2.08 0.55
CA ILE A 21 2.74 3.51 0.79
C ILE A 21 1.41 4.09 1.29
N ASP A 22 1.40 4.55 2.54
CA ASP A 22 0.33 5.39 3.08
C ASP A 22 0.71 6.86 2.88
N TYR A 23 0.08 7.50 1.90
CA TYR A 23 0.38 8.88 1.52
C TYR A 23 -0.38 9.89 2.38
N GLY A 24 0.38 10.69 3.13
CA GLY A 24 -0.10 11.87 3.83
C GLY A 24 0.52 13.18 3.31
N SER A 25 -0.13 14.30 3.62
CA SER A 25 0.38 15.63 3.29
C SER A 25 1.70 15.97 4.01
N VAL A 26 1.93 15.38 5.19
CA VAL A 26 3.13 15.64 6.03
C VAL A 26 4.07 14.43 6.09
N ARG A 27 3.55 13.21 6.02
CA ARG A 27 4.32 11.98 6.19
C ARG A 27 3.93 10.94 5.17
N ILE A 28 4.87 10.05 4.87
CA ILE A 28 4.66 8.85 4.08
C ILE A 28 4.99 7.65 4.96
N GLY A 29 3.99 6.83 5.26
CA GLY A 29 4.20 5.56 5.93
C GLY A 29 4.60 4.48 4.94
N VAL A 30 5.56 3.63 5.30
CA VAL A 30 6.05 2.54 4.47
C VAL A 30 5.98 1.22 5.22
N ALA A 31 5.47 0.19 4.56
CA ALA A 31 5.64 -1.20 4.96
C ALA A 31 6.16 -2.01 3.79
N ILE A 32 6.88 -3.09 4.08
CA ILE A 32 7.45 -3.98 3.05
C ILE A 32 7.11 -5.43 3.34
N THR A 33 7.19 -6.27 2.31
CA THR A 33 7.13 -7.72 2.49
C THR A 33 8.49 -8.38 2.58
N ASP A 34 8.51 -9.66 2.96
CA ASP A 34 9.57 -10.56 2.52
C ASP A 34 9.45 -10.87 1.00
N PRO A 35 10.49 -11.42 0.34
CA PRO A 35 10.44 -11.71 -1.09
C PRO A 35 9.38 -12.74 -1.51
N GLU A 36 8.93 -13.62 -0.62
CA GLU A 36 7.85 -14.57 -0.93
C GLU A 36 6.45 -13.96 -0.69
N GLN A 37 6.37 -12.70 -0.24
CA GLN A 37 5.13 -11.99 0.06
C GLN A 37 4.24 -12.73 1.07
N LYS A 38 4.87 -13.38 2.05
CA LYS A 38 4.21 -14.13 3.13
C LYS A 38 3.96 -13.27 4.36
N PHE A 39 4.89 -12.38 4.67
CA PHE A 39 4.89 -11.52 5.83
C PHE A 39 5.05 -10.07 5.39
N ALA A 40 4.35 -9.18 6.08
CA ALA A 40 4.51 -7.74 5.96
C ALA A 40 5.04 -7.17 7.28
N SER A 41 5.83 -6.11 7.20
CA SER A 41 6.33 -5.39 8.36
C SER A 41 6.41 -3.89 8.10
N PRO A 42 6.14 -3.03 9.11
CA PRO A 42 6.46 -1.61 9.01
C PRO A 42 7.95 -1.42 8.72
N LEU A 43 8.29 -0.47 7.84
CA LEU A 43 9.67 -0.11 7.54
C LEU A 43 10.03 1.24 8.17
N GLU A 44 9.37 2.31 7.73
CA GLU A 44 9.62 3.66 8.24
C GLU A 44 8.44 4.61 8.02
N ASN A 45 8.50 5.77 8.69
CA ASN A 45 7.60 6.89 8.47
C ASN A 45 8.44 8.10 8.03
N TYR A 46 8.49 8.34 6.72
CA TYR A 46 9.23 9.45 6.15
C TYR A 46 8.48 10.77 6.36
N SER A 47 9.19 11.80 6.82
CA SER A 47 8.64 13.15 6.91
C SER A 47 8.92 13.90 5.62
N ARG A 48 7.87 14.26 4.90
CA ARG A 48 7.95 14.93 3.59
C ARG A 48 8.61 16.28 3.71
N ARG A 49 9.36 16.65 2.68
CA ARG A 49 10.15 17.88 2.64
C ARG A 49 9.79 18.71 1.42
N SER A 50 10.21 18.25 0.26
CA SER A 50 9.96 18.90 -1.02
C SER A 50 9.95 17.83 -2.10
N GLU A 51 9.23 18.06 -3.20
CA GLU A 51 9.11 17.04 -4.26
C GLU A 51 10.45 16.45 -4.71
N PRO A 52 11.54 17.23 -4.92
CA PRO A 52 12.83 16.65 -5.29
C PRO A 52 13.43 15.72 -4.22
N LYS A 53 13.32 16.08 -2.94
CA LYS A 53 13.85 15.28 -1.82
C LYS A 53 12.99 14.05 -1.56
N ASP A 54 11.68 14.19 -1.71
CA ASP A 54 10.73 13.09 -1.60
C ASP A 54 10.97 12.07 -2.74
N ALA A 55 11.24 12.56 -3.97
CA ALA A 55 11.56 11.74 -5.13
C ALA A 55 12.89 10.98 -4.98
N GLU A 56 13.94 11.65 -4.51
CA GLU A 56 15.23 11.03 -4.25
C GLU A 56 15.10 9.89 -3.22
N TRP A 57 14.42 10.17 -2.10
CA TRP A 57 14.21 9.18 -1.06
C TRP A 57 13.37 7.98 -1.55
N LEU A 58 12.28 8.21 -2.29
CA LEU A 58 11.46 7.11 -2.85
C LEU A 58 12.23 6.24 -3.84
N GLN A 59 13.07 6.83 -4.70
CA GLN A 59 13.92 6.07 -5.61
C GLN A 59 14.97 5.25 -4.86
N GLN A 60 15.62 5.85 -3.86
CA GLN A 60 16.59 5.16 -3.01
C GLN A 60 15.93 4.00 -2.27
N LEU A 61 14.75 4.20 -1.68
CA LEU A 61 13.96 3.17 -1.03
C LEU A 61 13.70 1.98 -1.96
N VAL A 62 13.20 2.24 -3.17
CA VAL A 62 12.91 1.19 -4.15
C VAL A 62 14.16 0.43 -4.54
N GLN A 63 15.29 1.12 -4.71
CA GLN A 63 16.56 0.52 -5.08
C GLN A 63 17.19 -0.30 -3.94
N SER A 64 17.30 0.27 -2.74
CA SER A 64 18.00 -0.33 -1.60
C SER A 64 17.28 -1.58 -1.10
N GLU A 65 15.95 -1.52 -1.02
CA GLU A 65 15.12 -2.64 -0.58
C GLU A 65 14.83 -3.64 -1.69
N ARG A 66 15.24 -3.35 -2.93
CA ARG A 66 14.95 -4.15 -4.13
C ARG A 66 13.44 -4.38 -4.28
N ILE A 67 12.67 -3.30 -4.11
CA ILE A 67 11.22 -3.34 -4.26
C ILE A 67 10.88 -3.58 -5.73
N VAL A 68 9.99 -4.52 -5.99
CA VAL A 68 9.56 -4.90 -7.35
C VAL A 68 8.16 -4.37 -7.71
N GLY A 69 7.46 -3.79 -6.75
CA GLY A 69 6.15 -3.17 -6.96
C GLY A 69 5.69 -2.38 -5.73
N LEU A 70 4.88 -1.35 -5.98
CA LEU A 70 4.32 -0.49 -4.96
C LEU A 70 2.80 -0.62 -4.90
N VAL A 71 2.27 -0.52 -3.69
CA VAL A 71 0.83 -0.45 -3.41
C VAL A 71 0.57 0.85 -2.67
N ILE A 72 -0.31 1.69 -3.20
CA ILE A 72 -0.65 2.98 -2.56
C ILE A 72 -2.11 2.94 -2.14
N GLY A 73 -2.37 3.24 -0.86
CA GLY A 73 -3.71 3.27 -0.30
C GLY A 73 -4.56 4.35 -0.93
N LEU A 74 -5.73 3.97 -1.45
CA LEU A 74 -6.71 4.87 -2.04
C LEU A 74 -7.90 5.00 -1.08
N PRO A 75 -7.96 6.07 -0.28
CA PRO A 75 -9.09 6.28 0.62
C PRO A 75 -10.32 6.60 -0.22
N LEU A 76 -11.32 5.73 -0.22
CA LEU A 76 -12.61 5.97 -0.88
C LEU A 76 -13.70 6.25 0.15
N HIS A 77 -14.55 7.25 -0.13
CA HIS A 77 -15.75 7.46 0.69
C HIS A 77 -16.75 6.32 0.51
N THR A 78 -17.55 6.08 1.55
CA THR A 78 -18.68 5.14 1.54
C THR A 78 -19.75 5.49 0.50
N SER A 79 -19.79 6.72 -0.02
CA SER A 79 -20.68 7.14 -1.13
C SER A 79 -20.14 6.82 -2.53
N GLY A 80 -18.90 6.33 -2.66
CA GLY A 80 -18.27 6.06 -3.96
C GLY A 80 -17.79 7.30 -4.75
N THR A 81 -17.94 8.51 -4.18
CA THR A 81 -17.46 9.76 -4.78
C THR A 81 -15.98 9.97 -4.45
N GLU A 82 -15.17 10.41 -5.43
CA GLU A 82 -13.76 10.75 -5.17
C GLU A 82 -13.65 11.84 -4.11
N SER A 83 -12.88 11.58 -3.05
CA SER A 83 -12.53 12.59 -2.07
C SER A 83 -11.39 13.45 -2.60
N GLN A 84 -11.22 14.67 -2.08
CA GLN A 84 -10.01 15.47 -2.31
C GLN A 84 -8.73 14.65 -2.04
N LYS A 85 -8.75 13.81 -0.99
CA LYS A 85 -7.63 12.94 -0.63
C LYS A 85 -7.38 11.85 -1.68
N SER A 86 -8.43 11.26 -2.25
CA SER A 86 -8.31 10.26 -3.33
C SER A 86 -7.65 10.88 -4.55
N ALA A 87 -8.04 12.11 -4.92
CA ALA A 87 -7.43 12.85 -6.03
C ALA A 87 -5.95 13.18 -5.76
N GLU A 88 -5.60 13.56 -4.53
CA GLU A 88 -4.21 13.77 -4.10
C GLU A 88 -3.37 12.50 -4.22
N VAL A 89 -3.89 11.35 -3.76
CA VAL A 89 -3.22 10.04 -3.91
C VAL A 89 -2.99 9.70 -5.38
N ARG A 90 -3.99 9.88 -6.24
CA ARG A 90 -3.85 9.61 -7.68
C ARG A 90 -2.78 10.50 -8.32
N LYS A 91 -2.75 11.79 -7.97
CA LYS A 91 -1.70 12.71 -8.44
C LYS A 91 -0.32 12.28 -7.97
N PHE A 92 -0.19 11.88 -6.71
CA PHE A 92 1.05 11.36 -6.16
C PHE A 92 1.52 10.09 -6.90
N ALA A 93 0.62 9.13 -7.14
CA ALA A 93 0.93 7.92 -7.89
C ALA A 93 1.38 8.21 -9.33
N ALA A 94 0.68 9.12 -10.03
CA ALA A 94 1.03 9.55 -11.38
C ALA A 94 2.39 10.26 -11.45
N TRP A 95 2.70 11.08 -10.45
CA TRP A 95 4.00 11.73 -10.31
C TRP A 95 5.12 10.73 -9.99
N LEU A 96 4.84 9.70 -9.17
CA LEU A 96 5.82 8.71 -8.73
C LEU A 96 6.15 7.67 -9.82
N ALA A 97 5.14 7.24 -10.59
CA ALA A 97 5.28 6.20 -11.60
C ALA A 97 6.51 6.35 -12.54
N PRO A 98 6.80 7.52 -13.14
CA PRO A 98 7.98 7.67 -14.00
C PRO A 98 9.31 7.63 -13.23
N LEU A 99 9.32 7.81 -11.91
CA LEU A 99 10.54 7.90 -11.09
C LEU A 99 11.05 6.52 -10.66
N VAL A 100 10.16 5.61 -10.25
CA VAL A 100 10.55 4.35 -9.56
C VAL A 100 10.67 3.13 -10.48
N LYS A 101 10.22 3.22 -11.74
CA LYS A 101 10.31 2.14 -12.76
C LYS A 101 9.80 0.75 -12.31
N VAL A 102 8.97 0.72 -11.28
CA VAL A 102 8.26 -0.47 -10.81
C VAL A 102 6.76 -0.23 -10.93
N PRO A 103 5.95 -1.26 -11.15
CA PRO A 103 4.50 -1.14 -11.19
C PRO A 103 3.94 -0.57 -9.88
N ILE A 104 2.89 0.23 -9.99
CA ILE A 104 2.19 0.86 -8.88
C ILE A 104 0.71 0.49 -8.96
N ALA A 105 0.21 -0.17 -7.92
CA ALA A 105 -1.20 -0.44 -7.72
C ALA A 105 -1.84 0.61 -6.78
N LEU A 106 -3.08 1.01 -7.08
CA LEU A 106 -3.90 1.81 -6.17
C LEU A 106 -4.91 0.89 -5.49
N PHE A 107 -4.82 0.72 -4.18
CA PHE A 107 -5.64 -0.25 -3.45
C PHE A 107 -6.76 0.42 -2.65
N ASP A 108 -8.00 -0.04 -2.85
CA ASP A 108 -9.17 0.45 -2.12
C ASP A 108 -9.18 -0.02 -0.67
N GLU A 109 -9.01 0.92 0.27
CA GLU A 109 -8.92 0.66 1.71
C GLU A 109 -10.23 0.13 2.34
N ARG A 110 -11.35 0.08 1.60
CA ARG A 110 -12.63 -0.43 2.12
C ARG A 110 -12.64 -1.96 2.33
N PHE A 111 -11.70 -2.68 1.75
CA PHE A 111 -11.64 -4.14 1.78
C PHE A 111 -10.68 -4.69 2.85
N THR A 112 -10.58 -4.04 4.02
CA THR A 112 -9.70 -4.51 5.10
C THR A 112 -10.21 -5.80 5.75
N THR A 113 -9.29 -6.71 6.05
CA THR A 113 -9.58 -8.00 6.69
C THR A 113 -9.83 -7.86 8.19
N SER A 114 -10.39 -8.89 8.83
CA SER A 114 -10.55 -8.93 10.29
C SER A 114 -9.22 -8.77 11.05
N GLN A 115 -8.12 -9.34 10.55
CA GLN A 115 -6.80 -9.20 11.17
C GLN A 115 -6.25 -7.78 11.04
N ALA A 116 -6.41 -7.15 9.87
CA ALA A 116 -6.10 -5.74 9.65
C ALA A 116 -6.93 -4.83 10.57
N ASN A 117 -8.22 -5.13 10.72
CA ASN A 117 -9.14 -4.42 11.59
C ASN A 117 -8.78 -4.58 13.08
N GLU A 118 -8.31 -5.76 13.50
CA GLU A 118 -7.86 -6.03 14.87
C GLU A 118 -6.57 -5.25 15.20
N LEU A 119 -5.61 -5.17 14.26
CA LEU A 119 -4.43 -4.31 14.43
C LEU A 119 -4.81 -2.84 14.62
N MET A 120 -5.89 -2.40 13.97
CA MET A 120 -6.49 -1.08 14.13
C MET A 120 -7.48 -0.98 15.30
N ALA A 121 -7.77 -2.05 16.05
CA ALA A 121 -8.73 -2.01 17.13
C ALA A 121 -8.18 -1.28 18.37
N GLU A 122 -9.05 -0.50 19.02
CA GLU A 122 -8.68 0.63 19.87
C GLU A 122 -9.46 0.68 21.20
N ALA A 123 -9.79 -0.47 21.77
CA ALA A 123 -10.46 -0.53 23.07
C ALA A 123 -9.62 0.21 24.15
N GLY A 124 -10.24 1.15 24.86
CA GLY A 124 -9.62 1.89 25.97
C GLY A 124 -8.63 3.01 25.62
N LEU A 125 -8.33 3.27 24.34
CA LEU A 125 -7.44 4.37 23.94
C LEU A 125 -8.20 5.71 23.75
N SER A 126 -7.56 6.83 24.08
CA SER A 126 -8.08 8.17 23.75
C SER A 126 -8.00 8.46 22.25
N THR A 127 -8.84 9.37 21.73
CA THR A 127 -8.86 9.75 20.31
C THR A 127 -7.48 10.14 19.75
N LYS A 128 -6.65 10.79 20.57
CA LYS A 128 -5.28 11.15 20.18
C LYS A 128 -4.37 9.91 20.04
N GLN A 129 -4.39 9.02 21.04
CA GLN A 129 -3.60 7.79 21.03
C GLN A 129 -4.01 6.84 19.89
N ARG A 130 -5.32 6.80 19.61
CA ARG A 130 -5.92 6.10 18.47
C ARG A 130 -5.32 6.56 17.15
N LYS A 131 -5.41 7.87 16.90
CA LYS A 131 -4.84 8.49 15.69
C LYS A 131 -3.34 8.22 15.57
N GLU A 132 -2.57 8.45 16.64
CA GLU A 132 -1.12 8.19 16.64
C GLU A 132 -0.78 6.72 16.37
N ARG A 133 -1.60 5.78 16.85
CA ARG A 133 -1.41 4.36 16.58
C ARG A 133 -1.75 4.02 15.14
N ARG A 134 -2.89 4.49 14.61
CA ARG A 134 -3.28 4.29 13.19
C ARG A 134 -2.21 4.85 12.26
N ASP A 135 -1.75 6.08 12.50
CA ASP A 135 -0.70 6.73 11.70
C ASP A 135 0.61 5.90 11.71
N LYS A 136 0.91 5.16 12.78
CA LYS A 136 2.13 4.33 12.88
C LYS A 136 2.03 3.00 12.13
N ILE A 137 0.84 2.44 11.95
CA ILE A 137 0.64 1.10 11.39
C ILE A 137 -0.12 1.09 10.07
N ALA A 138 -0.59 2.25 9.59
CA ALA A 138 -1.46 2.36 8.42
C ALA A 138 -0.88 1.66 7.19
N ALA A 139 0.38 1.92 6.82
CA ALA A 139 1.03 1.27 5.68
C ALA A 139 1.14 -0.26 5.85
N HIS A 140 1.36 -0.75 7.07
CA HIS A 140 1.42 -2.19 7.34
C HIS A 140 0.05 -2.83 7.17
N VAL A 141 -0.99 -2.21 7.71
CA VAL A 141 -2.37 -2.70 7.59
C VAL A 141 -2.86 -2.67 6.15
N LEU A 142 -2.49 -1.63 5.40
CA LEU A 142 -2.70 -1.52 3.95
C LEU A 142 -2.07 -2.72 3.22
N LEU A 143 -0.79 -3.01 3.51
CA LEU A 143 -0.06 -4.10 2.85
C LEU A 143 -0.68 -5.48 3.13
N LEU A 144 -1.04 -5.75 4.39
CA LEU A 144 -1.72 -6.99 4.75
C LEU A 144 -3.05 -7.16 4.01
N SER A 145 -3.83 -6.08 3.93
CA SER A 145 -5.14 -6.10 3.24
C SER A 145 -4.97 -6.36 1.74
N TYR A 146 -3.95 -5.76 1.12
CA TYR A 146 -3.61 -6.02 -0.29
C TYR A 146 -3.22 -7.48 -0.54
N LEU A 147 -2.33 -8.04 0.30
CA LEU A 147 -1.89 -9.43 0.18
C LEU A 147 -3.05 -10.42 0.34
N ASP A 148 -3.97 -10.17 1.26
CA ASP A 148 -5.11 -11.04 1.50
C ASP A 148 -6.15 -10.99 0.36
N SER A 149 -6.48 -9.79 -0.12
CA SER A 149 -7.36 -9.63 -1.29
C SER A 149 -6.79 -10.35 -2.52
N SER A 150 -5.48 -10.25 -2.72
CA SER A 150 -4.77 -10.91 -3.80
C SER A 150 -4.80 -12.43 -3.65
N ARG A 151 -4.79 -12.98 -2.43
CA ARG A 151 -4.92 -14.42 -2.17
C ARG A 151 -6.33 -14.94 -2.43
N THR A 152 -7.35 -14.22 -1.95
CA THR A 152 -8.77 -14.60 -2.07
C THR A 152 -9.20 -14.69 -3.54
N LEU A 153 -8.70 -13.80 -4.40
CA LEU A 153 -8.97 -13.85 -5.85
C LEU A 153 -8.40 -15.08 -6.56
N ASN A 154 -7.49 -15.85 -5.92
CA ASN A 154 -6.89 -17.05 -6.52
C ASN A 154 -7.35 -18.36 -5.89
N SER A 155 -8.31 -18.35 -4.95
CA SER A 155 -8.92 -19.60 -4.50
C SER A 155 -9.75 -20.15 -5.66
N PRO A 156 -9.45 -21.35 -6.20
CA PRO A 156 -10.31 -21.96 -7.20
C PRO A 156 -11.71 -22.07 -6.58
N THR A 157 -12.68 -21.45 -7.23
CA THR A 157 -14.08 -21.65 -6.94
C THR A 157 -14.40 -23.12 -7.16
N THR A 158 -14.25 -23.94 -6.12
CA THR A 158 -14.83 -25.29 -6.08
C THR A 158 -16.33 -25.08 -5.89
N LEU A 159 -17.06 -24.95 -7.00
CA LEU A 159 -18.48 -25.24 -7.03
C LEU A 159 -18.59 -26.77 -7.08
N GLU A 160 -19.06 -27.36 -5.99
CA GLU A 160 -19.69 -28.69 -6.04
C GLU A 160 -21.02 -28.62 -6.81
#